data_AF-A0A059CE28-F1
#
_entry.id   AF-A0A059CE28-F1
#
_cell.length_a   1.000
_cell.length_b   1.000
_cell.length_c   1.000
_cell.angle_alpha   90.00
_cell.angle_beta   90.00
_cell.angle_gamma   90.00
#
_symmetry.space_group_name_H-M   'P 1'
#
loop_
_entity.id
_entity.type
_entity.pdbx_description
1 polymer ?
#
loop_
_entity_poly.entity_id
_entity_poly.type
_entity_poly.pdbx_seq_one_letter_code
_entity_poly.pdbx_strand_id
1 'polypeptide(L)' 'AGLKPGGLFVLKENIARSGFVLDKEDRSITRSDTYFKELFHRCGLHIFKSKVSVLLIYT' A
#
# COMPACT_ATOMS: atom_id res chain seq x y z
N ALA A 1 -1.95 -22.56 0.52
CA ALA A 1 -2.03 -21.18 1.06
C ALA A 1 -0.62 -20.62 1.19
N GLY A 2 -0.40 -19.32 0.93
CA GLY A 2 0.94 -18.71 0.93
C GLY A 2 1.49 -18.31 2.31
N LEU A 3 0.69 -18.43 3.38
CA LEU A 3 1.09 -18.08 4.75
C LEU A 3 0.98 -19.30 5.67
N LYS A 4 1.94 -19.44 6.59
CA LYS A 4 1.84 -20.36 7.72
C LYS A 4 0.79 -19.84 8.74
N PRO A 5 0.24 -20.69 9.61
CA PRO A 5 -0.60 -20.23 10.72
C PRO A 5 0.10 -19.12 11.53
N GLY A 6 -0.59 -18.03 11.79
CA GLY A 6 -0.03 -16.84 12.48
C GLY A 6 0.87 -15.96 11.61
N GLY A 7 1.08 -16.28 10.34
CA GLY A 7 1.86 -15.45 9.41
C GLY A 7 1.17 -14.13 9.09
N LEU A 8 1.97 -13.07 8.89
CA LEU A 8 1.50 -11.75 8.50
C LEU A 8 1.92 -11.42 7.07
N PHE A 9 1.00 -10.83 6.31
CA PHE A 9 1.31 -10.15 5.06
C PHE A 9 1.68 -8.69 5.37
N VAL A 10 2.89 -8.26 5.01
CA VAL A 10 3.37 -6.89 5.24
C VAL A 10 3.58 -6.22 3.89
N LEU A 11 2.90 -5.10 3.67
CA LEU A 11 3.06 -4.23 2.50
C LEU A 11 3.70 -2.91 2.93
N LYS A 12 4.78 -2.52 2.25
CA LYS A 12 5.39 -1.19 2.33
C LYS A 12 5.49 -0.63 0.92
N GLU A 13 4.80 0.47 0.67
CA GLU A 13 4.66 1.07 -0.66
C GLU A 13 4.63 2.60 -0.57
N ASN A 14 4.85 3.24 -1.72
CA ASN A 14 4.60 4.67 -1.88
C ASN A 14 3.09 4.94 -1.82
N ILE A 15 2.70 6.05 -1.19
CA ILE A 15 1.29 6.42 -1.00
C ILE A 15 0.99 7.77 -1.64
N ALA A 16 0.02 7.79 -2.56
CA ALA A 16 -0.51 9.01 -3.15
C ALA A 16 -1.47 9.70 -2.18
N ARG A 17 -1.60 11.03 -2.28
CA ARG A 17 -2.50 11.81 -1.42
C ARG A 17 -3.98 11.43 -1.62
N SER A 18 -4.38 11.15 -2.86
CA SER A 18 -5.76 10.78 -3.23
C SER A 18 -5.76 10.00 -4.55
N GLY A 19 -6.71 9.08 -4.73
CA GLY A 19 -6.85 8.33 -5.98
C GLY A 19 -5.61 7.49 -6.30
N PHE A 20 -5.07 7.65 -7.50
CA PHE A 20 -3.81 7.05 -7.94
C PHE A 20 -3.04 7.99 -8.88
N VAL A 21 -1.72 7.81 -8.95
CA VAL A 21 -0.81 8.49 -9.88
C VAL A 21 -0.21 7.45 -10.81
N LEU A 22 -0.25 7.71 -12.13
CA LEU A 22 0.42 6.88 -13.15
C LEU A 22 1.79 7.48 -13.45
N ASP A 23 2.83 6.71 -13.19
CA ASP A 23 4.18 6.99 -13.68
C ASP A 23 4.35 6.29 -15.04
N LYS A 24 4.70 7.08 -16.06
CA LYS A 24 4.85 6.58 -17.44
C LYS A 24 6.29 6.17 -17.75
N GLU A 25 7.25 6.61 -16.94
CA GLU A 25 8.67 6.31 -17.15
C GLU A 25 8.96 4.87 -16.74
N ASP A 26 8.49 4.46 -15.56
CA ASP A 26 8.65 3.09 -15.06
C ASP A 26 7.39 2.21 -15.23
N ARG A 27 6.30 2.78 -15.77
CA ARG A 27 5.00 2.13 -16.00
C ARG A 27 4.35 1.62 -14.71
N SER A 28 4.55 2.31 -13.60
CA SER A 28 3.97 1.99 -12.30
C SER A 28 2.77 2.87 -11.93
N ILE A 29 2.03 2.46 -10.89
CA ILE A 29 1.00 3.30 -10.28
C ILE A 29 1.19 3.41 -8.77
N THR A 30 1.17 4.64 -8.26
CA THR A 30 1.15 4.91 -6.82
C THR A 30 -0.29 5.13 -6.38
N ARG A 31 -0.78 4.38 -5.40
CA ARG A 31 -2.18 4.44 -4.93
C ARG A 31 -2.29 5.16 -3.59
N SER A 32 -3.46 5.73 -3.31
CA SER A 32 -3.77 6.30 -2.00
C SER A 32 -4.07 5.23 -0.95
N ASP A 33 -3.94 5.60 0.33
CA ASP A 33 -4.25 4.73 1.47
C ASP A 33 -5.68 4.19 1.43
N THR A 34 -6.67 5.02 1.11
CA THR A 34 -8.07 4.59 0.99
C THR A 34 -8.27 3.57 -0.12
N TYR A 35 -7.56 3.72 -1.24
CA TYR A 35 -7.59 2.76 -2.34
C TYR A 35 -7.05 1.40 -1.86
N PHE A 36 -5.86 1.35 -1.23
CA PHE A 36 -5.33 0.09 -0.70
C PHE A 36 -6.27 -0.56 0.33
N LYS A 37 -6.87 0.21 1.23
CA LYS A 37 -7.84 -0.29 2.22
C LYS A 37 -9.05 -0.94 1.55
N GLU A 38 -9.56 -0.37 0.47
CA GLU A 38 -10.63 -0.96 -0.31
C GLU A 38 -10.20 -2.28 -0.97
N LEU A 39 -8.99 -2.33 -1.54
CA LEU A 39 -8.45 -3.58 -2.12
C LEU A 39 -8.28 -4.67 -1.06
N PHE A 40 -7.77 -4.34 0.12
CA PHE A 40 -7.66 -5.30 1.22
C PHE A 40 -9.03 -5.83 1.63
N HIS A 41 -10.03 -4.95 1.76
CA HIS A 41 -11.40 -5.35 2.04
C HIS A 41 -11.96 -6.32 0.99
N ARG A 42 -11.79 -6.00 -0.31
CA ARG A 42 -12.22 -6.86 -1.43
C ARG A 42 -11.50 -8.22 -1.44
N CYS A 43 -10.25 -8.26 -0.97
CA CYS A 43 -9.46 -9.49 -0.85
C CYS A 43 -9.72 -10.27 0.45
N GLY A 44 -10.62 -9.81 1.33
CA GLY A 44 -10.88 -10.44 2.63
C GLY A 44 -9.71 -10.32 3.62
N LEU A 45 -8.80 -9.37 3.41
CA LEU A 45 -7.68 -9.11 4.31
C LEU A 45 -8.09 -8.09 5.38
N HIS A 46 -7.61 -8.31 6.60
CA HIS A 46 -7.81 -7.41 7.73
C HIS A 46 -6.53 -6.65 8.05
N ILE A 47 -6.66 -5.37 8.34
CA ILE A 47 -5.53 -4.51 8.70
C ILE A 47 -5.19 -4.75 10.16
N PHE A 48 -4.02 -5.35 10.41
CA PHE A 48 -3.50 -5.52 11.76
C PHE A 48 -2.87 -4.24 12.31
N LYS A 49 -2.09 -3.53 11.48
CA LYS A 49 -1.41 -2.28 11.82
C LYS A 49 -1.08 -1.49 10.56
N SER A 50 -1.18 -0.15 10.63
CA SER A 50 -0.77 0.77 9.56
C SER A 50 0.12 1.89 10.11
N LYS A 51 1.15 2.28 9.36
CA LYS A 51 2.00 3.44 9.68
C LYS A 51 2.44 4.12 8.38
N VAL A 52 2.23 5.43 8.30
CA VAL A 52 2.76 6.26 7.21
C VAL A 52 4.20 6.64 7.53
N SER A 53 5.11 6.43 6.57
CA SER A 53 6.50 6.89 6.66
C SER A 53 6.66 8.16 5.83
N VAL A 54 7.23 9.21 6.42
CA VAL A 54 7.56 10.44 5.69
C VAL A 54 9.01 10.32 5.23
N LEU A 55 9.25 10.39 3.92
CA LEU A 55 10.59 10.54 3.37
C LEU A 55 10.85 12.04 3.19
N LEU A 56 11.77 12.59 3.98
CA LEU A 56 12.29 13.94 3.77
C LEU A 56 13.49 13.85 2.85
N ILE A 57 13.36 14.38 1.63
CA ILE A 57 14.49 14.55 0.71
C ILE A 57 14.96 16.00 0.88
N TYR A 58 16.16 16.20 1.44
CA TYR A 58 16.81 17.50 1.43
C TYR A 58 17.43 17.69 0.04
N THR A 59 16.99 18.70 -0.71
CA THR A 59 17.58 19.14 -1.98
C THR A 59 18.65 20.18 -1.75
#